data_AF-Q7U9B9-F1
#
_entry.id   AF-Q7U9B9-F1
#
_cell.length_a   1.000
_cell.length_b   1.000
_cell.length_c   1.000
_cell.angle_alpha   90.00
_cell.angle_beta   90.00
_cell.angle_gamma   90.00
#
_symmetry.space_group_name_H-M   'P 1'
#
loop_
_entity.id
_entity.type
_entity.pdbx_description
1 polymer ?
#
loop_
_entity_poly.entity_id
_entity_poly.type
_entity_poly.pdbx_seq_one_letter_code
_entity_poly.pdbx_strand_id
1 'polypeptide(L)'
;MTSPPVRRPERRLRAVPAPIPAGRQPWTWLYRGGVLILLSLIAYNVAKPDGLERCVEQRYRQVLSGHRLSDGQIRQDVRVSERNKATNYCNGGTGQLHWQP
;
A
#
# COMPACT_ATOMS: atom_id res chain seq x y z
N MET A 1 -87.84 26.16 -3.78
CA MET A 1 -86.46 25.79 -4.20
C MET A 1 -85.57 26.99 -3.95
N THR A 2 -84.56 26.88 -3.07
CA THR A 2 -83.34 27.72 -3.06
C THR A 2 -82.39 27.16 -1.99
N SER A 3 -81.33 26.48 -2.42
CA SER A 3 -80.24 25.99 -1.57
C SER A 3 -79.24 27.11 -1.26
N PRO A 4 -78.72 27.24 -0.03
CA PRO A 4 -77.67 28.22 0.27
C PRO A 4 -76.31 27.77 -0.31
N PRO A 5 -75.39 28.70 -0.62
CA PRO A 5 -74.16 28.39 -1.33
C PRO A 5 -73.15 27.67 -0.42
N VAL A 6 -72.61 26.56 -0.92
CA VAL A 6 -71.54 25.79 -0.28
C VAL A 6 -70.24 26.60 -0.31
N ARG A 7 -69.77 27.06 0.85
CA ARG A 7 -68.44 27.69 0.97
C ARG A 7 -67.35 26.63 0.87
N ARG A 8 -66.50 26.71 -0.16
CA ARG A 8 -65.28 25.91 -0.25
C ARG A 8 -64.26 26.38 0.80
N PRO A 9 -63.63 25.48 1.56
CA PRO A 9 -62.54 25.86 2.44
C PRO A 9 -61.29 26.21 1.60
N GLU A 10 -60.70 27.37 1.85
CA GLU A 10 -59.40 27.74 1.28
C GLU A 10 -58.31 26.80 1.78
N ARG A 11 -57.75 26.01 0.86
CA ARG A 11 -56.65 25.10 1.15
C ARG A 11 -55.35 25.92 1.23
N ARG A 12 -55.01 26.42 2.41
CA ARG A 12 -53.70 27.06 2.64
C ARG A 12 -52.60 26.02 2.50
N LEU A 13 -51.81 26.12 1.43
CA LEU A 13 -50.60 25.33 1.24
C LEU A 13 -49.58 25.74 2.31
N ARG A 14 -49.41 24.89 3.32
CA ARG A 14 -48.31 25.01 4.28
C ARG A 14 -47.04 24.60 3.55
N ALA A 15 -46.07 25.51 3.43
CA ALA A 15 -44.75 25.17 2.93
C ALA A 15 -44.16 24.07 3.83
N VAL A 16 -43.92 22.89 3.24
CA VAL A 16 -43.17 21.82 3.91
C VAL A 16 -41.70 22.26 3.94
N PRO A 17 -41.06 22.35 5.11
CA PRO A 17 -39.65 22.71 5.16
C PRO A 17 -38.83 21.64 4.43
N ALA A 18 -37.99 22.06 3.49
CA ALA A 18 -37.07 21.17 2.83
C ALA A 18 -36.14 20.51 3.88
N PRO A 19 -35.82 19.21 3.76
CA PRO A 19 -34.88 18.57 4.66
C PRO A 19 -33.52 19.27 4.56
N ILE A 20 -33.07 19.82 5.69
CA ILE A 20 -31.72 20.37 5.83
C ILE A 20 -30.74 19.23 5.57
N PRO A 21 -29.76 19.35 4.65
CA PRO A 21 -28.79 18.29 4.44
C PRO A 21 -28.04 18.07 5.76
N ALA A 22 -28.20 16.87 6.32
CA ALA A 22 -27.48 16.43 7.50
C ALA A 22 -25.99 16.70 7.29
N GLY A 23 -25.42 17.52 8.17
CA GLY A 23 -24.07 18.06 8.06
C GLY A 23 -23.06 16.99 7.66
N ARG A 24 -22.34 17.24 6.56
CA ARG A 24 -21.11 16.51 6.26
C ARG A 24 -20.17 16.72 7.43
N GLN A 25 -20.05 15.71 8.30
CA GLN A 25 -19.17 15.77 9.45
C GLN A 25 -17.72 15.93 8.96
N PRO A 26 -17.06 17.07 9.23
CA PRO A 26 -15.71 17.35 8.74
C PRO A 26 -14.68 16.33 9.25
N TRP A 27 -15.00 15.64 10.34
CA TRP A 27 -14.22 14.53 10.90
C TRP A 27 -13.96 13.40 9.92
N THR A 28 -14.92 13.05 9.04
CA THR A 28 -14.72 11.98 8.06
C THR A 28 -13.57 12.24 7.09
N TRP A 29 -13.29 13.51 6.76
CA TRP A 29 -12.16 13.90 5.91
C TRP A 29 -10.83 13.83 6.65
N LEU A 30 -10.81 14.19 7.94
CA LEU A 30 -9.63 14.05 8.78
C LEU A 30 -9.24 12.58 8.97
N TYR A 31 -10.22 11.70 9.22
CA TYR A 31 -9.96 10.25 9.31
C TYR A 31 -9.46 9.68 7.99
N ARG A 32 -10.09 10.02 6.86
CA ARG A 32 -9.62 9.57 5.53
C ARG A 32 -8.21 10.07 5.23
N GLY A 33 -7.91 11.33 5.53
CA GLY A 33 -6.58 11.91 5.36
C GLY A 33 -5.53 11.20 6.23
N GLY A 34 -5.84 10.98 7.51
CA GLY A 34 -4.95 10.26 8.43
C GLY A 34 -4.66 8.83 7.99
N VAL A 35 -5.68 8.09 7.51
CA VAL A 35 -5.49 6.73 6.97
C VAL A 35 -4.60 6.73 5.73
N LEU A 36 -4.77 7.68 4.81
CA LEU A 36 -3.89 7.78 3.63
C LEU A 36 -2.45 8.09 4.01
N ILE A 37 -2.22 9.01 4.97
CA ILE A 37 -0.87 9.33 5.47
C ILE A 37 -0.23 8.09 6.11
N LEU A 38 -0.98 7.36 6.93
CA LEU A 38 -0.49 6.13 7.57
C LEU A 38 -0.13 5.07 6.51
N LEU A 39 -0.97 4.88 5.50
CA LEU A 39 -0.69 3.97 4.39
C LEU A 39 0.55 4.39 3.58
N SER A 40 0.71 5.68 3.31
CA SER A 40 1.91 6.22 2.65
C SER A 40 3.17 5.98 3.47
N LEU A 41 3.11 6.15 4.80
CA LEU A 41 4.23 5.88 5.70
C LEU A 41 4.57 4.38 5.75
N ILE A 42 3.56 3.51 5.78
CA ILE A 42 3.78 2.05 5.73
C ILE A 42 4.42 1.67 4.40
N ALA A 43 3.86 2.11 3.28
CA ALA A 43 4.41 1.84 1.95
C ALA A 43 5.86 2.36 1.81
N TYR A 44 6.14 3.56 2.32
CA TYR A 44 7.48 4.14 2.29
C TYR A 44 8.50 3.36 3.12
N ASN A 45 8.09 2.80 4.27
CA ASN A 45 8.98 1.98 5.09
C ASN A 45 9.16 0.57 4.51
N VAL A 46 8.11 -0.03 3.95
CA VAL A 46 8.18 -1.34 3.27
C VAL A 46 8.99 -1.27 1.97
N ALA A 47 8.95 -0.14 1.26
CA ALA A 47 9.70 0.04 0.02
C ALA A 47 11.21 0.26 0.22
N LYS A 48 11.68 0.46 1.46
CA LYS A 48 13.12 0.52 1.70
C LYS A 48 13.66 -0.91 1.72
N PRO A 49 14.58 -1.26 0.80
CA PRO A 49 15.22 -2.56 0.85
C PRO A 49 15.89 -2.68 2.21
N ASP A 50 15.57 -3.77 2.91
CA ASP A 50 16.15 -4.10 4.20
C ASP A 50 17.68 -4.06 4.11
N GLY A 51 18.35 -3.76 5.24
CA GLY A 51 19.82 -3.78 5.29
C GLY A 51 20.39 -5.12 4.78
N LEU A 52 19.65 -6.20 5.00
CA LEU A 52 19.94 -7.53 4.47
C LEU A 52 19.93 -7.56 2.94
N GLU A 53 18.87 -7.09 2.28
CA GLU A 53 18.77 -7.12 0.82
C GLU A 53 19.89 -6.31 0.16
N ARG A 54 20.23 -5.15 0.74
CA ARG A 54 21.36 -4.33 0.25
C ARG A 54 22.68 -5.08 0.36
N CYS A 55 22.91 -5.75 1.49
CA CYS A 55 24.10 -6.57 1.69
C CYS A 55 24.17 -7.71 0.67
N VAL A 56 23.06 -8.43 0.46
CA VAL A 56 22.99 -9.56 -0.49
C VAL A 56 23.28 -9.09 -1.90
N GLU A 57 22.66 -8.00 -2.33
CA GLU A 57 22.84 -7.44 -3.67
C GLU A 57 24.27 -6.91 -3.89
N GLN A 58 24.85 -6.21 -2.90
CA GLN A 58 26.25 -5.77 -2.96
C GLN A 58 27.22 -6.95 -3.09
N ARG A 59 27.01 -8.00 -2.27
CA ARG A 59 27.86 -9.19 -2.29
C ARG A 59 27.71 -9.96 -3.60
N TYR A 60 26.50 -10.11 -4.11
CA TYR A 60 26.24 -10.73 -5.40
C TYR A 60 26.94 -9.98 -6.54
N ARG A 61 26.84 -8.64 -6.56
CA ARG A 61 27.55 -7.80 -7.55
C ARG A 61 29.07 -7.89 -7.42
N GLN A 62 29.59 -8.06 -6.22
CA GLN A 62 31.03 -8.27 -6.00
C GLN A 62 31.51 -9.59 -6.62
N VAL A 63 30.72 -10.66 -6.54
CA VAL A 63 31.02 -11.94 -7.20
C VAL A 63 30.96 -11.80 -8.72
N LEU A 64 29.92 -11.13 -9.23
CA LEU A 64 29.79 -10.84 -10.67
C LEU A 64 31.00 -10.05 -11.20
N SER A 65 31.39 -8.98 -10.51
CA SER A 65 32.52 -8.14 -10.93
C SER A 65 33.86 -8.87 -10.83
N GLY A 66 34.06 -9.70 -9.79
CA GLY A 66 35.24 -10.54 -9.64
C GLY A 66 35.42 -11.54 -10.78
N HIS A 67 34.31 -12.01 -11.36
CA HIS A 67 34.34 -12.92 -12.51
C HIS A 67 34.20 -12.23 -13.86
N ARG A 68 34.14 -10.89 -13.89
CA ARG A 68 33.85 -10.08 -15.09
C ARG A 68 32.58 -10.54 -15.84
N LEU A 69 31.60 -11.01 -15.08
CA LEU A 69 30.33 -11.48 -15.60
C LEU A 69 29.27 -10.39 -15.42
N SER A 70 28.41 -10.25 -16.43
CA SER A 70 27.14 -9.53 -16.30
C SER A 70 26.04 -10.49 -15.85
N ASP A 71 25.00 -9.95 -15.23
CA ASP A 71 23.92 -10.76 -14.65
C ASP A 71 23.25 -11.68 -15.68
N GLY A 72 23.15 -11.24 -16.94
CA GLY A 72 22.60 -12.03 -18.06
C GLY A 72 23.48 -13.19 -18.55
N GLN A 73 24.74 -13.27 -18.11
CA GLN A 73 25.69 -14.32 -18.49
C GLN A 73 25.73 -15.48 -17.49
N ILE A 74 25.04 -15.36 -16.36
CA ILE A 74 24.98 -16.39 -15.32
C ILE A 74 23.78 -17.30 -15.51
N ARG A 75 24.01 -18.61 -15.42
CA ARG A 75 22.93 -19.61 -15.38
C ARG A 75 22.10 -19.45 -14.11
N GLN A 76 20.80 -19.69 -14.23
CA GLN A 76 19.84 -19.38 -13.17
C GLN A 76 20.09 -20.14 -11.85
N ASP A 77 20.57 -21.38 -11.94
CA ASP A 77 21.01 -22.20 -10.80
C ASP A 77 22.18 -21.58 -10.04
N VAL A 78 23.19 -21.09 -10.77
CA VAL A 78 24.35 -20.39 -10.20
C VAL A 78 23.92 -19.05 -9.57
N ARG A 79 23.01 -18.30 -10.21
CA ARG A 79 22.46 -17.07 -9.64
C ARG A 79 21.80 -17.32 -8.28
N VAL A 80 20.97 -18.36 -8.18
CA VAL A 80 20.29 -18.72 -6.93
C VAL A 80 21.29 -19.16 -5.87
N SER A 81 22.27 -20.00 -6.24
CA SER A 81 23.34 -20.45 -5.33
C SER A 81 24.15 -19.29 -4.77
N GLU A 82 24.61 -18.36 -5.62
CA GLU A 82 25.40 -17.20 -5.18
C GLU A 82 24.59 -16.22 -4.34
N ARG A 83 23.30 -16.01 -4.65
CA ARG A 83 22.41 -15.22 -3.78
C ARG A 83 22.18 -15.90 -2.43
N ASN A 84 22.04 -17.22 -2.38
CA ASN A 84 21.87 -17.96 -1.12
C ASN A 84 23.15 -17.90 -0.26
N LYS A 85 24.34 -17.99 -0.88
CA LYS A 85 25.62 -17.75 -0.20
C LYS A 85 25.71 -16.33 0.36
N ALA A 86 25.37 -15.34 -0.46
CA ALA A 86 25.35 -13.93 -0.04
C ALA A 86 24.36 -13.71 1.11
N THR A 87 23.19 -14.35 1.06
CA THR A 87 22.18 -14.29 2.14
C THR A 87 22.69 -14.93 3.43
N ASN A 88 23.34 -16.08 3.36
CA ASN A 88 23.96 -16.71 4.53
C ASN A 88 25.03 -15.80 5.15
N TYR A 89 25.89 -15.21 4.33
CA TYR A 89 26.92 -14.26 4.78
C TYR A 89 26.32 -13.02 5.45
N CYS A 90 25.30 -12.42 4.83
CA CYS A 90 24.64 -11.21 5.36
C CYS A 90 23.81 -11.47 6.63
N ASN A 91 23.44 -12.73 6.90
CA ASN A 91 22.85 -13.16 8.17
C ASN A 91 23.89 -13.51 9.25
N GLY A 92 25.18 -13.24 9.02
CA GLY A 92 26.27 -13.49 9.98
C GLY A 92 26.95 -14.86 9.83
N GLY A 93 26.64 -15.62 8.79
CA GLY A 93 27.33 -16.86 8.46
C GLY A 93 28.62 -16.64 7.65
N THR A 94 29.31 -17.74 7.31
CA THR A 94 30.58 -17.69 6.56
C THR A 94 30.39 -17.51 5.05
N GLY A 95 29.15 -17.57 4.55
CA GLY A 95 28.83 -17.52 3.12
C GLY A 95 29.13 -18.83 2.37
N GLN A 96 29.51 -19.89 3.09
CA GLN A 96 29.59 -21.23 2.53
C GLN A 96 28.23 -21.92 2.65
N LEU A 97 27.69 -22.38 1.52
CA LEU A 97 26.55 -23.29 1.54
C LEU A 97 27.09 -24.68 1.89
N HIS A 98 26.80 -25.15 3.10
CA HIS A 98 26.96 -26.56 3.43
C HIS A 98 25.87 -27.35 2.72
N TRP A 99 26.19 -27.87 1.54
CA TRP A 99 25.36 -28.88 0.90
C TRP A 99 25.55 -30.17 1.68
N GLN A 100 24.55 -30.55 2.48
CA GLN A 100 24.47 -31.92 2.99
C GLN A 100 24.05 -32.82 1.81
N PRO A 101 24.75 -33.95 1.59
CA PRO A 101 24.49 -34.84 0.47
C PRO A 101 23.11 -35.52 0.55
#